data_AF-A0A7C3TKQ1-F1
#
_entry.id   AF-A0A7C3TKQ1-F1
#
_cell.length_a   1.000
_cell.length_b   1.000
_cell.length_c   1.000
_cell.angle_alpha   90.00
_cell.angle_beta   90.00
_cell.angle_gamma   90.00
#
_symmetry.space_group_name_H-M   'P 1'
#
loop_
_entity.id
_entity.type
_entity.pdbx_description
1 polymer ?
#
loop_
_entity_poly.entity_id
_entity_poly.type
_entity_poly.pdbx_seq_one_letter_code
_entity_poly.pdbx_strand_id
1 'polypeptide(L)'
;MSELWAGVKNEEDEKRHKVILSNIKKIPVDSNIAYLAGKIQQKFIINHDRSVSIADCIIAATAEYLHADIVTRNIKDFQKISMQNAGIIPYKIY
;
A
#
# COMPACT_ATOMS: atom_id res chain seq x y z
N MET A 1 3.82 6.44 -0.90
CA MET A 1 4.72 7.52 -0.43
C MET A 1 3.98 8.68 0.20
N SER A 2 2.79 9.06 -0.26
CA SER A 2 1.99 10.16 0.31
C SER A 2 1.82 10.09 1.82
N GLU A 3 1.48 8.92 2.36
CA GLU A 3 1.25 8.72 3.81
C GLU A 3 2.51 8.99 4.65
N LEU A 4 3.69 8.59 4.16
CA LEU A 4 4.95 8.86 4.85
C LEU A 4 5.25 10.35 4.90
N TRP A 5 5.06 11.06 3.78
CA TRP A 5 5.26 12.52 3.74
C TRP A 5 4.23 13.29 4.58
N ALA A 6 2.99 12.81 4.64
CA ALA A 6 1.95 13.40 5.48
C ALA A 6 2.27 13.29 6.98
N GLY A 7 3.13 12.34 7.38
CA GLY A 7 3.61 12.17 8.74
C GLY A 7 4.81 13.02 9.12
N VAL A 8 5.47 13.68 8.17
CA VAL A 8 6.68 14.50 8.42
C VAL A 8 6.32 15.76 9.20
N LYS A 9 7.02 15.99 10.31
CA LYS A 9 6.68 17.07 11.26
C LYS A 9 7.51 18.34 11.12
N ASN A 10 8.75 18.22 10.64
CA ASN A 10 9.70 19.33 10.50
C ASN A 10 10.83 18.96 9.52
N GLU A 11 11.72 19.91 9.22
CA GLU A 11 12.82 19.72 8.28
C GLU A 11 13.83 18.63 8.68
N GLU A 12 14.07 18.45 9.98
CA GLU A 12 14.97 17.40 10.46
C GLU A 12 14.38 16.01 10.20
N ASP A 13 13.09 15.85 10.48
CA ASP A 13 12.32 14.65 10.19
C ASP A 13 12.25 14.37 8.68
N GLU A 14 12.07 15.42 7.86
CA GLU A 14 12.12 15.31 6.40
C GLU A 14 13.46 14.77 5.91
N LYS A 15 14.59 15.29 6.43
CA LYS A 15 15.93 14.82 6.08
C LYS A 15 16.11 13.35 6.43
N ARG A 16 15.66 12.91 7.62
CA ARG A 16 15.71 11.51 8.04
C ARG A 16 14.87 10.62 7.11
N HIS A 17 13.65 11.05 6.76
CA HIS A 17 12.79 10.35 5.81
C HIS A 17 13.46 10.21 4.43
N LYS A 18 14.05 11.29 3.88
CA LYS A 18 14.75 11.23 2.59
C LYS A 18 15.88 10.21 2.59
N VAL A 19 16.66 10.14 3.67
CA VAL A 19 17.78 9.18 3.80
C VAL A 19 17.28 7.74 3.87
N ILE A 20 16.24 7.44 4.64
CA ILE A 20 15.67 6.07 4.71
C ILE A 20 15.12 5.66 3.35
N LEU A 21 14.43 6.58 2.68
CA LEU A 21 13.72 6.32 1.42
C LEU A 21 14.62 6.35 0.18
N SER A 22 15.89 6.77 0.29
CA SER A 22 16.82 6.79 -0.85
C SER A 22 17.23 5.38 -1.29
N ASN A 23 17.20 4.42 -0.38
CA ASN A 23 17.64 3.04 -0.63
C ASN A 23 16.53 2.11 -1.12
N ILE A 24 15.31 2.65 -1.32
CA ILE A 24 14.13 1.86 -1.69
C ILE A 24 13.70 2.24 -3.11
N LYS A 25 13.39 1.22 -3.93
CA LYS A 25 12.80 1.43 -5.25
C LYS A 25 11.39 2.00 -5.09
N LYS A 26 11.15 3.18 -5.64
CA LYS A 26 9.83 3.84 -5.65
C LYS A 26 9.07 3.37 -6.89
N ILE A 27 7.92 2.74 -6.67
CA ILE A 27 7.02 2.35 -7.76
C ILE A 27 6.02 3.49 -7.99
N PRO A 28 6.00 4.12 -9.17
CA PRO A 28 4.98 5.12 -9.49
C PRO A 28 3.61 4.44 -9.65
N VAL A 29 2.54 5.13 -9.25
CA VAL A 29 1.18 4.70 -9.54
C VAL A 29 0.84 5.13 -10.96
N ASP A 30 0.90 4.19 -11.89
CA ASP A 30 0.47 4.42 -13.27
C ASP A 30 -1.02 4.12 -13.47
N SER A 31 -1.50 4.28 -14.71
CA SER A 31 -2.91 4.05 -15.05
C SER A 31 -3.37 2.60 -14.81
N ASN A 32 -2.49 1.61 -14.95
CA ASN A 32 -2.84 0.20 -14.73
C ASN A 32 -3.04 -0.07 -13.25
N ILE A 33 -2.09 0.39 -12.42
CA ILE A 33 -2.18 0.27 -10.96
C ILE A 33 -3.39 1.05 -10.44
N ALA A 34 -3.61 2.27 -10.92
CA ALA A 34 -4.76 3.09 -10.52
C ALA A 34 -6.11 2.41 -10.88
N TYR A 35 -6.21 1.84 -12.09
CA TYR A 35 -7.40 1.11 -12.52
C TYR A 35 -7.66 -0.12 -11.64
N LEU A 36 -6.64 -0.94 -11.38
CA LEU A 36 -6.75 -2.12 -10.52
C LEU A 36 -7.14 -1.73 -9.08
N ALA A 37 -6.53 -0.67 -8.53
CA ALA A 37 -6.87 -0.17 -7.20
C ALA A 37 -8.33 0.28 -7.12
N GLY A 38 -8.82 0.99 -8.13
CA GLY A 38 -10.23 1.39 -8.23
C GLY A 38 -11.18 0.19 -8.31
N LYS A 39 -10.80 -0.85 -9.08
CA LYS A 39 -11.57 -2.10 -9.16
C LYS A 39 -11.60 -2.86 -7.83
N ILE A 40 -10.52 -2.86 -7.07
CA ILE A 40 -10.48 -3.43 -5.72
C ILE A 40 -11.40 -2.63 -4.81
N GLN A 41 -11.23 -1.30 -4.73
CA GLN A 41 -12.02 -0.45 -3.84
C GLN A 41 -13.52 -0.49 -4.15
N GLN A 42 -13.89 -0.56 -5.44
CA GLN A 42 -15.26 -0.68 -5.89
C GLN A 42 -15.97 -1.88 -5.23
N LYS A 43 -15.29 -3.02 -5.07
CA LYS A 43 -15.87 -4.22 -4.43
C LYS A 43 -16.24 -3.97 -2.97
N PHE A 44 -15.44 -3.20 -2.25
CA PHE A 44 -15.74 -2.84 -0.85
C PHE A 44 -16.88 -1.83 -0.78
N ILE A 45 -16.85 -0.78 -1.62
CA ILE A 45 -17.88 0.27 -1.64
C ILE A 45 -19.26 -0.30 -1.96
N ILE A 46 -19.36 -1.20 -2.96
CA ILE A 46 -20.64 -1.84 -3.34
C ILE A 46 -21.21 -2.67 -2.17
N ASN A 47 -20.35 -3.26 -1.34
CA ASN A 47 -20.74 -4.00 -0.15
C ASN A 47 -20.88 -3.11 1.10
N HIS A 48 -20.89 -1.78 0.93
CA HIS A 48 -20.92 -0.79 2.01
C HIS A 48 -19.79 -0.93 3.05
N ASP A 49 -18.69 -1.58 2.69
CA ASP A 49 -17.49 -1.70 3.51
C ASP A 49 -16.55 -0.52 3.23
N ARG A 50 -16.17 0.20 4.29
CA ARG A 50 -15.22 1.33 4.24
C ARG A 50 -13.94 1.05 5.04
N SER A 51 -13.72 -0.18 5.45
CA SER A 51 -12.58 -0.57 6.27
C SER A 51 -11.26 -0.60 5.50
N VAL A 52 -11.30 -0.78 4.17
CA VAL A 52 -10.11 -0.76 3.32
C VAL A 52 -9.98 0.60 2.63
N SER A 53 -8.86 1.28 2.86
CA SER A 53 -8.62 2.60 2.28
C SER A 53 -8.21 2.53 0.81
N ILE A 54 -8.27 3.66 0.10
CA ILE A 54 -7.71 3.73 -1.27
C ILE A 54 -6.20 3.48 -1.27
N ALA A 55 -5.49 3.87 -0.21
CA ALA A 55 -4.06 3.63 -0.09
C ALA A 55 -3.76 2.12 -0.01
N ASP A 56 -4.52 1.37 0.80
CA ASP A 56 -4.41 -0.09 0.88
C ASP A 56 -4.73 -0.74 -0.48
N CYS A 57 -5.75 -0.24 -1.18
CA CYS A 57 -6.11 -0.72 -2.51
C CYS A 57 -4.99 -0.47 -3.54
N ILE A 58 -4.31 0.68 -3.49
CA ILE A 58 -3.17 1.01 -4.36
C ILE A 58 -1.98 0.10 -4.05
N ILE A 59 -1.69 -0.16 -2.76
CA ILE A 59 -0.62 -1.07 -2.35
C ILE A 59 -0.92 -2.49 -2.86
N ALA A 60 -2.14 -2.99 -2.65
CA ALA A 60 -2.55 -4.31 -3.13
C ALA A 60 -2.52 -4.42 -4.66
N ALA A 61 -3.00 -3.40 -5.38
CA ALA A 61 -2.94 -3.37 -6.84
C ALA A 61 -1.50 -3.38 -7.36
N THR A 62 -0.60 -2.65 -6.70
CA THR A 62 0.83 -2.61 -7.05
C THR A 62 1.48 -3.96 -6.84
N ALA A 63 1.21 -4.60 -5.70
CA ALA A 63 1.71 -5.92 -5.35
C ALA A 63 1.25 -6.99 -6.35
N GLU A 64 -0.05 -7.02 -6.65
CA GLU A 64 -0.66 -7.91 -7.63
C GLU A 64 -0.07 -7.71 -9.03
N TYR A 65 0.10 -6.44 -9.46
CA TYR A 65 0.64 -6.11 -10.78
C TYR A 65 2.11 -6.48 -10.95
N LEU A 66 2.90 -6.40 -9.88
CA LEU A 66 4.33 -6.70 -9.90
C LEU A 66 4.68 -8.13 -9.48
N HIS A 67 3.69 -8.96 -9.14
CA HIS A 67 3.88 -10.29 -8.55
C HIS A 67 4.78 -10.25 -7.30
N ALA A 68 4.54 -9.28 -6.43
CA ALA A 68 5.36 -9.01 -5.26
C ALA A 68 4.54 -9.15 -3.96
N ASP A 69 5.16 -9.69 -2.91
CA ASP A 69 4.49 -9.86 -1.62
C ASP A 69 4.38 -8.54 -0.83
N ILE A 70 3.32 -8.43 -0.03
CA ILE A 70 3.09 -7.30 0.87
C ILE A 70 3.63 -7.64 2.26
N VAL A 71 4.67 -6.94 2.67
CA VAL A 71 5.17 -6.98 4.06
C VAL A 71 4.41 -5.93 4.89
N THR A 72 3.61 -6.36 5.86
CA THR A 72 2.73 -5.44 6.59
C THR A 72 2.43 -5.86 8.03
N ARG A 73 2.08 -4.88 8.87
CA ARG A 73 1.42 -5.09 10.17
C ARG A 73 -0.10 -5.07 10.06
N ASN A 74 -0.65 -4.46 9.00
CA ASN A 74 -2.11 -4.36 8.78
C ASN A 74 -2.69 -5.62 8.12
N ILE A 75 -2.44 -6.77 8.71
CA ILE A 75 -2.75 -8.07 8.10
C ILE A 75 -4.27 -8.20 7.84
N LYS A 76 -5.10 -7.69 8.76
CA LYS A 76 -6.56 -7.85 8.72
C LYS A 76 -7.20 -7.20 7.49
N ASP A 77 -6.74 -6.02 7.08
CA ASP A 77 -7.33 -5.33 5.93
C ASP A 77 -6.85 -5.94 4.61
N PHE A 78 -5.56 -6.25 4.50
CA PHE A 78 -5.04 -6.91 3.30
C PHE A 78 -5.60 -8.32 3.11
N GLN A 79 -5.93 -9.05 4.18
CA GLN A 79 -6.60 -10.36 4.10
C GLN A 79 -8.01 -10.30 3.49
N LYS A 80 -8.69 -9.14 3.55
CA LYS A 80 -10.00 -8.97 2.91
C LYS A 80 -9.87 -8.79 1.40
N ILE A 81 -8.69 -8.41 0.90
CA ILE A 81 -8.43 -8.18 -0.51
C ILE A 81 -8.02 -9.50 -1.16
N SER A 82 -8.84 -9.99 -2.08
CA SER A 82 -8.48 -11.16 -2.88
C SER A 82 -7.41 -10.80 -3.91
N MET A 83 -6.19 -11.29 -3.68
CA MET A 83 -5.03 -11.21 -4.58
C MET A 83 -4.72 -12.62 -5.10
N GLN A 84 -4.27 -12.73 -6.36
CA GLN A 84 -3.89 -14.01 -6.97
C GLN A 84 -2.38 -14.13 -7.14
N ASN A 85 -1.71 -12.99 -7.30
CA ASN A 85 -0.31 -12.89 -7.70
C ASN A 85 0.59 -12.35 -6.58
N ALA A 86 0.02 -12.00 -5.43
CA ALA A 86 0.75 -11.45 -4.29
C ALA A 86 0.32 -12.14 -2.98
N GLY A 87 1.30 -12.46 -2.14
CA GLY A 87 1.09 -12.93 -0.78
C GLY A 87 1.15 -11.82 0.26
N ILE A 88 0.82 -12.17 1.51
CA ILE A 88 0.93 -11.29 2.67
C ILE A 88 1.98 -11.89 3.62
N ILE A 89 3.02 -11.12 3.91
CA ILE A 89 4.08 -11.47 4.86
C ILE A 89 3.89 -10.63 6.14
N PRO A 90 3.51 -11.24 7.27
CA PRO A 90 3.40 -10.54 8.54
C PRO A 90 4.74 -9.95 8.98
N TYR A 91 4.77 -8.64 9.23
CA TYR A 91 5.93 -7.98 9.84
C TYR A 91 5.84 -8.05 11.37
N LYS A 92 6.87 -8.63 12.01
CA LYS A 92 7.03 -8.71 13.47
C LYS A 92 8.24 -7.89 13.90
N ILE A 93 8.08 -7.06 14.93
CA ILE A 93 9.20 -6.39 15.60
C ILE A 93 9.64 -7.31 16.73
N TYR A 94 10.90 -7.73 16.72
CA TYR A 94 11.55 -8.49 17.80
C TYR A 94 12.15 -7.54 18.82
#